data_AF-A0A4R5B0W2-F1
#
_entry.id   AF-A0A4R5B0W2-F1
#
_cell.length_a   1.000
_cell.length_b   1.000
_cell.length_c   1.000
_cell.angle_alpha   90.00
_cell.angle_beta   90.00
_cell.angle_gamma   90.00
#
_symmetry.space_group_name_H-M   'P 1'
#
loop_
_entity.id
_entity.type
_entity.pdbx_description
1 polymer ?
#
loop_
_entity_poly.entity_id
_entity_poly.type
_entity_poly.pdbx_seq_one_letter_code
_entity_poly.pdbx_strand_id
1 'polypeptide(L)'
;MANNENNKNLPDSEIMKRVLAELRYSALGFSKELGYASHSSIDHILHDRNKISDNLIDKIIKRFPEINYWFLKKGQDPIALNDKLKRNQANLFGKTIAIESPDYSVESFTVLKNIESILLRIEKSLNKKSDH
;
A
#
# COMPACT_ATOMS: atom_id res chain seq x y z
N MET A 1 4.46 25.05 23.38
CA MET A 1 4.48 25.32 21.93
C MET A 1 4.93 24.04 21.25
N ALA A 2 4.00 23.26 20.69
CA ALA A 2 4.32 22.01 20.01
C ALA A 2 4.63 22.32 18.54
N ASN A 3 5.86 22.05 18.11
CA ASN A 3 6.31 22.30 16.74
C ASN A 3 5.59 21.38 15.75
N ASN A 4 4.90 22.01 14.80
CA ASN A 4 4.21 21.38 13.69
C ASN A 4 5.20 21.12 12.55
N GLU A 5 6.04 20.08 12.67
CA GLU A 5 7.02 19.69 11.64
C GLU A 5 6.57 18.52 10.75
N ASN A 6 5.32 18.08 10.83
CA ASN A 6 4.87 16.81 10.22
C ASN A 6 4.27 16.93 8.81
N ASN A 7 4.68 17.89 7.98
CA ASN A 7 4.11 17.99 6.62
C ASN A 7 5.10 18.44 5.53
N LYS A 8 6.36 18.01 5.60
CA LYS A 8 7.26 18.11 4.45
C LYS A 8 7.27 16.76 3.72
N ASN A 9 6.62 16.73 2.55
CA ASN A 9 6.77 15.63 1.61
C ASN A 9 8.27 15.42 1.33
N LEU A 10 8.72 14.16 1.32
CA LEU A 10 10.10 13.86 0.98
C LEU A 10 10.38 14.28 -0.47
N PRO A 11 11.59 14.77 -0.78
CA PRO A 11 11.98 15.00 -2.16
C PRO A 11 12.02 13.67 -2.92
N ASP A 12 11.64 13.71 -4.19
CA ASP A 12 11.58 12.57 -5.09
C ASP A 12 12.92 11.80 -5.17
N SER A 13 14.05 12.50 -5.10
CA SER A 13 15.37 11.87 -5.05
C SER A 13 15.54 10.97 -3.83
N GLU A 14 15.06 11.41 -2.67
CA GLU A 14 15.11 10.65 -1.42
C GLU A 14 14.14 9.47 -1.43
N ILE A 15 12.94 9.67 -1.97
CA ILE A 15 11.96 8.59 -2.20
C ILE A 15 12.61 7.50 -3.06
N MET A 16 13.21 7.88 -4.19
CA MET A 16 13.84 6.93 -5.10
C MET A 16 15.04 6.21 -4.47
N LYS A 17 15.92 6.93 -3.73
CA LYS A 17 17.03 6.31 -3.01
C LYS A 17 16.57 5.23 -2.03
N ARG A 18 15.52 5.53 -1.27
CA ARG A 18 14.95 4.60 -0.28
C ARG A 18 14.32 3.39 -0.93
N VAL A 19 13.62 3.55 -2.05
CA VAL A 19 13.06 2.43 -2.83
C VAL A 19 14.17 1.53 -3.37
N LEU A 20 15.24 2.11 -3.92
CA LEU A 20 16.38 1.33 -4.41
C LEU A 20 17.07 0.55 -3.29
N ALA A 21 17.23 1.16 -2.12
CA ALA A 21 17.79 0.50 -0.94
C ALA A 21 16.91 -0.65 -0.43
N GLU A 22 15.59 -0.42 -0.32
CA GLU A 22 14.61 -1.42 0.12
C GLU A 22 14.61 -2.64 -0.80
N LEU A 23 14.56 -2.42 -2.11
CA LEU A 23 14.55 -3.49 -3.11
C LEU A 23 15.95 -4.06 -3.40
N ARG A 24 17.01 -3.47 -2.81
CA ARG A 24 18.42 -3.82 -3.05
C ARG A 24 18.84 -3.76 -4.53
N TYR A 25 18.35 -2.77 -5.25
CA TYR A 25 18.73 -2.52 -6.66
C TYR A 25 19.72 -1.37 -6.79
N SER A 26 20.60 -1.48 -7.80
CA SER A 26 21.28 -0.30 -8.35
C SER A 26 20.34 0.46 -9.30
N ALA A 27 20.60 1.74 -9.53
CA ALA A 27 19.79 2.55 -10.47
C ALA A 27 19.72 1.92 -11.87
N LEU A 28 20.83 1.36 -12.35
CA LEU A 28 20.90 0.64 -13.63
C LEU A 28 20.05 -0.64 -13.60
N GLY A 29 20.21 -1.46 -12.55
CA GLY A 29 19.44 -2.70 -12.41
C GLY A 29 17.94 -2.42 -12.35
N PHE A 30 17.54 -1.43 -11.56
CA PHE A 30 16.15 -1.01 -11.43
C PHE A 30 15.56 -0.51 -12.74
N SER A 31 16.32 0.27 -13.52
CA SER A 31 15.86 0.79 -14.81
C SER A 31 15.61 -0.35 -15.81
N LYS A 32 16.51 -1.35 -15.87
CA LYS A 32 16.33 -2.54 -16.70
C LYS A 32 15.13 -3.36 -16.27
N GLU A 33 14.94 -3.53 -14.97
CA GLU A 33 13.85 -4.30 -14.39
C GLU A 33 12.46 -3.68 -14.68
N LEU A 34 12.40 -2.34 -14.77
CA LEU A 34 11.22 -1.60 -15.20
C LEU A 34 11.05 -1.50 -16.74
N GLY A 35 11.95 -2.12 -17.51
CA GLY A 35 11.92 -2.15 -18.97
C GLY A 35 12.34 -0.85 -19.65
N TYR A 36 13.10 0.03 -18.96
CA TYR A 36 13.69 1.21 -19.59
C TYR A 36 14.99 0.86 -20.33
N ALA A 37 15.15 1.41 -21.53
CA ALA A 37 16.35 1.23 -22.34
C ALA A 37 17.60 1.94 -21.76
N SER A 38 17.40 2.96 -20.92
CA SER A 38 18.47 3.74 -20.30
C SER A 38 18.18 4.01 -18.82
N HIS A 39 19.24 4.14 -18.01
CA HIS A 39 19.16 4.53 -16.61
C HIS A 39 18.92 6.03 -16.40
N SER A 40 18.98 6.85 -17.45
CA SER A 40 18.94 8.32 -17.34
C SER A 40 17.70 8.82 -16.61
N SER A 41 16.53 8.19 -16.80
CA SER A 41 15.30 8.60 -16.13
C SER A 41 15.40 8.47 -14.61
N ILE A 42 15.97 7.37 -14.11
CA ILE A 42 16.16 7.15 -12.67
C ILE A 42 17.29 8.04 -12.14
N ASP A 43 18.38 8.17 -12.90
CA ASP A 43 19.51 9.02 -12.54
C ASP A 43 19.13 10.50 -12.41
N HIS A 44 18.29 11.01 -13.32
CA HIS A 44 17.78 12.38 -13.26
C HIS A 44 16.90 12.61 -12.03
N ILE A 45 16.15 11.60 -11.57
CA ILE A 45 15.36 11.69 -10.34
C ILE A 45 16.29 11.71 -9.12
N LEU A 46 17.31 10.85 -9.09
CA LEU A 46 18.27 10.76 -7.99
C LEU A 46 19.07 12.06 -7.78
N HIS A 47 19.25 12.84 -8.83
CA HIS A 47 19.93 14.14 -8.81
C HIS A 47 18.97 15.35 -8.81
N ASP A 48 17.69 15.13 -8.44
CA ASP A 48 16.65 16.17 -8.34
C ASP A 48 16.42 16.99 -9.62
N ARG A 49 16.81 16.45 -10.78
CA ARG A 49 16.57 17.07 -12.10
C ARG A 49 15.14 16.84 -12.57
N ASN A 50 14.58 15.67 -12.24
CA ASN A 50 13.24 15.25 -12.64
C ASN A 50 12.41 14.78 -11.44
N LYS A 51 11.08 14.95 -11.54
CA LYS A 51 10.10 14.38 -10.62
C LYS A 51 9.71 12.96 -11.01
N ILE A 52 9.25 12.17 -10.04
CA ILE A 52 8.67 10.85 -10.28
C ILE A 52 7.30 11.06 -10.94
N SER A 53 7.19 10.73 -12.22
CA SER A 53 5.92 10.80 -12.96
C SER A 53 4.94 9.70 -12.50
N ASP A 54 3.63 9.94 -12.59
CA ASP A 54 2.59 8.93 -12.28
C ASP A 54 2.78 7.64 -13.10
N ASN A 55 3.17 7.72 -14.38
CA ASN A 55 3.45 6.54 -15.21
C ASN A 55 4.63 5.70 -14.67
N LEU A 56 5.64 6.35 -14.10
CA LEU A 56 6.75 5.65 -13.45
C LEU A 56 6.26 4.96 -12.17
N ILE A 57 5.42 5.62 -11.37
CA ILE A 57 4.78 5.01 -10.19
C ILE A 57 4.01 3.76 -10.60
N ASP A 58 3.14 3.86 -11.61
CA ASP A 58 2.34 2.73 -12.09
C ASP A 58 3.22 1.55 -12.53
N LYS A 59 4.33 1.81 -13.24
CA LYS A 59 5.28 0.76 -13.61
C LYS A 59 5.94 0.12 -12.40
N ILE A 60 6.36 0.92 -11.42
CA ILE A 60 6.96 0.43 -10.18
C ILE A 60 5.97 -0.45 -9.44
N ILE A 61 4.73 0.00 -9.22
CA ILE A 61 3.71 -0.76 -8.50
C ILE A 61 3.33 -2.04 -9.24
N LYS A 62 3.24 -1.99 -10.57
CA LYS A 62 3.00 -3.19 -11.38
C LYS A 62 4.13 -4.21 -11.27
N ARG A 63 5.40 -3.77 -11.14
CA ARG A 63 6.55 -4.68 -11.03
C ARG A 63 6.78 -5.16 -9.59
N PHE A 64 6.63 -4.26 -8.63
CA PHE A 64 6.92 -4.42 -7.21
C PHE A 64 5.67 -4.06 -6.38
N PRO A 65 4.66 -4.94 -6.33
CA PRO A 65 3.41 -4.65 -5.65
C PRO A 65 3.56 -4.50 -4.13
N GLU A 66 4.68 -4.94 -3.55
CA GLU A 66 5.06 -4.69 -2.15
C GLU A 66 5.44 -3.24 -1.85
N ILE A 67 5.78 -2.42 -2.84
CA ILE A 67 6.11 -1.01 -2.61
C ILE A 67 4.85 -0.18 -2.46
N ASN A 68 4.81 0.69 -1.48
CA ASN A 68 3.67 1.53 -1.18
C ASN A 68 3.51 2.68 -2.18
N TYR A 69 2.34 2.78 -2.82
CA TYR A 69 1.97 3.88 -3.70
C TYR A 69 2.11 5.27 -3.04
N TRP A 70 1.64 5.42 -1.80
CA TRP A 70 1.65 6.72 -1.10
C TRP A 70 3.07 7.15 -0.73
N PHE A 71 3.95 6.18 -0.49
CA PHE A 71 5.37 6.44 -0.33
C PHE A 71 5.98 6.99 -1.61
N LEU A 72 5.70 6.37 -2.77
CA LEU A 72 6.19 6.87 -4.06
C LEU A 72 5.65 8.27 -4.40
N LYS A 73 4.40 8.56 -4.03
CA LYS A 73 3.73 9.80 -4.42
C LYS A 73 4.02 10.99 -3.51
N LYS A 74 4.21 10.76 -2.21
CA LYS A 74 4.34 11.83 -1.20
C LYS A 74 5.50 11.62 -0.22
N GLY A 75 6.16 10.46 -0.26
CA GLY A 75 7.14 10.08 0.76
C GLY A 75 6.51 9.86 2.13
N GLN A 76 5.22 9.56 2.16
CA GLN A 76 4.45 9.27 3.36
C GLN A 76 4.29 7.76 3.51
N ASP A 77 3.91 7.30 4.70
CA ASP A 77 3.73 5.87 5.01
C ASP A 77 5.03 5.03 4.92
N PRO A 78 5.02 3.76 5.39
CA PRO A 78 6.15 2.85 5.18
C PRO A 78 6.38 2.55 3.68
N ILE A 79 7.65 2.30 3.33
CA ILE A 79 8.09 1.96 1.97
C ILE A 79 7.47 0.63 1.52
N ALA A 80 7.54 -0.39 2.38
CA ALA A 80 7.03 -1.72 2.12
C ALA A 80 5.65 -1.92 2.78
N LEU A 81 4.76 -2.56 2.04
CA LEU A 81 3.42 -2.92 2.49
C LEU A 81 3.43 -4.28 3.20
N ASN A 82 2.58 -4.42 4.22
CA ASN A 82 2.23 -5.73 4.75
C ASN A 82 1.38 -6.53 3.74
N ASP A 83 1.21 -7.83 3.99
CA ASP A 83 0.52 -8.73 3.04
C ASP A 83 -0.91 -8.28 2.71
N LYS A 84 -1.65 -7.73 3.68
CA LYS A 84 -3.02 -7.25 3.45
C LYS A 84 -3.05 -6.05 2.50
N LEU A 85 -2.19 -5.07 2.74
CA LEU A 85 -2.11 -3.86 1.91
C LEU A 85 -1.54 -4.17 0.53
N LYS A 86 -0.53 -5.04 0.45
CA LYS A 86 0.03 -5.55 -0.80
C LYS A 86 -1.06 -6.18 -1.69
N ARG A 87 -1.94 -7.01 -1.11
CA ARG A 87 -3.10 -7.60 -1.83
C ARG A 87 -4.05 -6.52 -2.35
N ASN A 88 -4.46 -5.59 -1.49
CA ASN A 88 -5.39 -4.53 -1.87
C ASN A 88 -4.84 -3.69 -3.02
N GLN A 89 -3.57 -3.31 -2.94
CA GLN A 89 -2.91 -2.58 -4.00
C GLN A 89 -2.86 -3.40 -5.30
N ALA A 90 -2.39 -4.64 -5.26
CA ALA A 90 -2.31 -5.47 -6.46
C ALA A 90 -3.67 -5.67 -7.15
N ASN A 91 -4.74 -5.86 -6.36
CA ASN A 91 -6.10 -5.96 -6.86
C ASN A 91 -6.57 -4.69 -7.58
N LEU A 92 -6.26 -3.50 -7.04
CA LEU A 92 -6.57 -2.21 -7.69
C LEU A 92 -5.86 -2.04 -9.04
N PHE A 93 -4.66 -2.60 -9.19
CA PHE A 93 -3.90 -2.59 -10.44
C PHE A 93 -4.16 -3.80 -11.34
N GLY A 94 -5.20 -4.59 -11.07
CA GLY A 94 -5.62 -5.72 -11.90
C GLY A 94 -4.67 -6.91 -11.91
N LYS A 95 -3.80 -7.04 -10.90
CA LYS A 95 -2.95 -8.22 -10.70
C LYS A 95 -3.53 -9.11 -9.61
N THR A 96 -3.99 -10.29 -9.99
CA THR A 96 -4.20 -11.40 -9.05
C THR A 96 -2.83 -11.92 -8.62
N ILE A 97 -2.42 -11.61 -7.38
CA ILE A 97 -1.26 -12.29 -6.80
C ILE A 97 -1.75 -13.69 -6.39
N ALA A 98 -1.23 -14.73 -7.05
CA ALA A 98 -1.44 -16.11 -6.63
C ALA A 98 -0.69 -16.35 -5.32
N ILE A 99 -1.42 -16.28 -4.20
CA ILE A 99 -0.99 -16.77 -2.90
C ILE A 99 -2.20 -17.52 -2.34
N GLU A 100 -1.94 -18.63 -1.63
CA GLU A 100 -2.94 -19.43 -0.90
C GLU A 100 -4.01 -18.50 -0.33
N SER A 101 -5.25 -18.75 -0.74
CA SER A 101 -6.43 -17.98 -0.33
C SER A 101 -6.31 -17.67 1.16
N PRO A 102 -6.28 -16.39 1.57
CA PRO A 102 -6.21 -16.04 2.98
C PRO A 102 -7.29 -16.82 3.70
N ASP A 103 -6.93 -17.48 4.81
CA ASP A 103 -7.92 -18.19 5.61
C ASP A 103 -8.80 -17.15 6.32
N TYR A 104 -9.79 -16.65 5.59
CA TYR A 104 -10.81 -15.76 6.09
C TYR A 104 -11.73 -16.48 7.09
N SER A 105 -11.56 -17.78 7.37
CA SER A 105 -12.44 -18.52 8.28
C SER A 105 -12.49 -17.86 9.65
N VAL A 106 -11.35 -17.42 10.20
CA VAL A 106 -11.28 -16.85 11.56
C VAL A 106 -11.92 -15.47 11.64
N GLU A 107 -11.58 -14.57 10.71
CA GLU A 107 -12.14 -13.21 10.67
C GLU A 107 -13.64 -13.25 10.34
N SER A 108 -14.04 -14.08 9.37
CA SER A 108 -15.45 -14.30 9.03
C SER A 108 -16.23 -14.93 10.18
N PHE A 109 -15.66 -15.92 10.87
CA PHE A 109 -16.29 -16.54 12.04
C PHE A 109 -16.51 -15.53 13.17
N THR A 110 -15.52 -14.68 13.43
CA THR A 110 -15.61 -13.65 14.47
C THR A 110 -16.67 -12.61 14.11
N VAL A 111 -16.71 -12.16 12.85
CA VAL A 111 -17.75 -11.24 12.36
C VAL A 111 -19.14 -11.89 12.48
N LEU A 112 -19.30 -13.14 12.07
CA LEU A 112 -20.57 -13.87 12.16
C LEU A 112 -21.02 -14.05 13.62
N LYS A 113 -20.11 -14.37 14.54
CA LYS A 113 -20.42 -14.48 15.98
C LYS A 113 -20.84 -13.16 16.59
N ASN A 114 -20.23 -12.05 16.15
CA ASN A 114 -20.62 -10.72 16.59
C ASN A 114 -22.00 -10.33 16.06
N ILE A 115 -22.30 -10.63 14.80
CA ILE A 115 -23.63 -10.42 14.21
C ILE A 115 -24.70 -11.23 14.98
N GLU A 116 -24.45 -12.51 15.23
CA GLU A 116 -25.34 -13.38 16.01
C GLU A 116 -25.64 -12.78 17.40
N SER A 117 -24.60 -12.31 18.09
CA SER A 117 -24.73 -11.69 19.42
C SER A 117 -25.53 -10.39 19.40
N ILE A 118 -25.39 -9.59 18.34
CA ILE A 118 -26.15 -8.34 18.17
C ILE A 118 -27.63 -8.64 17.91
N LEU A 119 -27.92 -9.60 17.03
CA LEU A 119 -29.30 -10.00 16.72
C LEU A 119 -30.04 -10.50 17.96
N LEU A 120 -29.40 -11.32 18.79
CA LEU A 120 -29.98 -11.79 20.06
C LEU A 120 -30.31 -10.64 21.03
N ARG A 121 -29.49 -9.58 21.05
CA ARG A 121 -29.75 -8.40 21.89
C ARG A 121 -30.91 -7.57 21.36
N ILE A 122 -31.02 -7.43 20.03
CA ILE A 122 -32.11 -6.73 19.38
C ILE A 122 -33.43 -7.45 19.65
N GLU A 123 -33.48 -8.76 19.44
CA GLU A 123 -34.67 -9.58 19.67
C GLU A 123 -35.17 -9.47 21.12
N LYS A 124 -34.26 -9.60 22.10
CA LYS A 124 -34.60 -9.41 23.52
C LYS A 124 -35.14 -8.01 23.81
N SER A 125 -34.60 -6.98 23.16
CA SER A 125 -35.03 -5.59 23.35
C SER A 125 -36.40 -5.31 22.73
N LEU A 126 -36.72 -5.98 21.62
CA LEU A 126 -38.03 -5.91 20.97
C LEU A 126 -39.10 -6.63 21.79
N ASN A 127 -38.81 -7.84 22.27
CA ASN A 127 -39.77 -8.61 23.07
C ASN A 127 -40.09 -7.94 24.42
N LYS A 128 -39.11 -7.28 25.04
CA LYS A 128 -39.32 -6.57 26.32
C LYS A 128 -40.19 -5.30 26.19
N LYS A 129 -40.38 -4.77 24.98
CA LYS A 129 -41.24 -3.60 24.71
C LYS A 129 -42.70 -3.97 24.45
N SER A 130 -43.01 -5.24 24.23
CA SER A 130 -44.36 -5.72 23.90
C SER A 130 -45.21 -6.06 25.13
N ASP A 131 -44.61 -6.12 26.32
CA ASP A 131 -45.26 -6.48 27.59
C ASP A 131 -45.72 -5.26 28.43
N HIS A 132 -45.71 -4.06 27.85
CA HIS A 132 -46.23 -2.81 28.43
C HIS A 132 -47.22 -2.15 27.48
#